data_AF-A0A7Y4LXT8-F1
#
_entry.id   AF-A0A7Y4LXT8-F1
#
_cell.length_a   1.000
_cell.length_b   1.000
_cell.length_c   1.000
_cell.angle_alpha   90.00
_cell.angle_beta   90.00
_cell.angle_gamma   90.00
#
_symmetry.space_group_name_H-M   'P 1'
#
loop_
_entity.id
_entity.type
_entity.pdbx_description
1 polymer ?
#
loop_
_entity_poly.entity_id
_entity_poly.type
_entity_poly.pdbx_seq_one_letter_code
_entity_poly.pdbx_strand_id
1 'polypeptide(L)'
;MVSPSAMAQSRAHYESMVAAHASANNVPEALVHRVIVRESKYHPNLVGRGGTIGLMQIKLPTARGLGYTGDAAGLRDPDTNLAWGIKYLAGAYRAAGGDHGRAMRYYASGYYYAAKRQRPERPLQIAPVLASGATPKIVAAPVDAARMPADANALQTAK
;
A
#
# COMPACT_ATOMS: atom_id res chain seq x y z
N MET A 1 9.72 -4.02 -32.07
CA MET A 1 10.54 -2.91 -31.57
C MET A 1 9.60 -1.73 -31.36
N VAL A 2 9.58 -1.10 -30.18
CA VAL A 2 8.73 0.08 -29.92
C VAL A 2 9.47 1.33 -30.39
N SER A 3 8.82 2.19 -31.17
CA SER A 3 9.44 3.41 -31.72
C SER A 3 9.74 4.45 -30.62
N PRO A 4 10.78 5.29 -30.78
CA PRO A 4 11.13 6.33 -29.80
C PRO A 4 9.97 7.28 -29.45
N SER A 5 9.12 7.64 -30.43
CA SER A 5 7.94 8.49 -30.23
C SER A 5 6.88 7.83 -29.33
N ALA A 6 6.69 6.51 -29.43
CA ALA A 6 5.74 5.79 -28.60
C ALA A 6 6.23 5.69 -27.16
N MET A 7 7.55 5.50 -26.94
CA MET A 7 8.13 5.55 -25.59
C MET A 7 8.00 6.96 -24.97
N ALA A 8 8.14 8.02 -25.78
CA ALA A 8 7.93 9.39 -25.32
C ALA A 8 6.47 9.67 -24.93
N GLN A 9 5.50 9.19 -25.72
CA GLN A 9 4.06 9.27 -25.37
C GLN A 9 3.73 8.49 -24.10
N SER A 10 4.25 7.26 -23.96
CA SER A 10 4.09 6.49 -22.72
C SER A 10 4.69 7.22 -21.51
N ARG A 11 5.83 7.89 -21.69
CA ARG A 11 6.48 8.66 -20.63
C ARG A 11 5.68 9.88 -20.22
N ALA A 12 5.15 10.66 -21.16
CA ALA A 12 4.28 11.79 -20.85
C ALA A 12 3.01 11.35 -20.10
N HIS A 13 2.45 10.19 -20.47
CA HIS A 13 1.34 9.61 -19.74
C HIS A 13 1.72 9.23 -18.31
N TYR A 14 2.89 8.62 -18.08
CA TYR A 14 3.40 8.32 -16.74
C TYR A 14 3.63 9.58 -15.91
N GLU A 15 4.16 10.64 -16.52
CA GLU A 15 4.37 11.93 -15.84
C GLU A 15 3.04 12.52 -15.35
N SER A 16 1.97 12.50 -16.16
CA SER A 16 0.65 12.95 -15.68
C SER A 16 0.10 12.14 -14.50
N MET A 17 0.29 10.81 -14.50
CA MET A 17 -0.13 9.97 -13.38
C MET A 17 0.71 10.24 -12.14
N VAL A 18 2.02 10.45 -12.30
CA VAL A 18 2.92 10.81 -11.22
C VAL A 18 2.47 12.12 -10.55
N ALA A 19 2.17 13.16 -11.33
CA ALA A 19 1.68 14.44 -10.80
C ALA A 19 0.41 14.25 -9.96
N ALA A 20 -0.58 13.50 -10.48
CA ALA A 20 -1.84 13.25 -9.79
C ALA A 20 -1.65 12.52 -8.46
N HIS A 21 -0.91 11.41 -8.45
CA HIS A 21 -0.67 10.62 -7.24
C HIS A 21 0.25 11.32 -6.23
N ALA A 22 1.26 12.06 -6.71
CA ALA A 22 2.16 12.83 -5.86
C ALA A 22 1.39 13.91 -5.08
N SER A 23 0.54 14.66 -5.79
CA SER A 23 -0.35 15.67 -5.21
C SER A 23 -1.30 15.05 -4.17
N ALA A 24 -1.99 13.96 -4.52
CA ALA A 24 -2.91 13.28 -3.63
C ALA A 24 -2.27 12.76 -2.33
N ASN A 25 -0.95 12.53 -2.32
CA ASN A 25 -0.22 12.01 -1.17
C ASN A 25 0.69 13.04 -0.48
N ASN A 26 0.66 14.31 -0.90
CA ASN A 26 1.52 15.39 -0.39
C ASN A 26 3.03 15.05 -0.48
N VAL A 27 3.45 14.47 -1.61
CA VAL A 27 4.85 14.16 -1.91
C VAL A 27 5.31 15.05 -3.07
N PRO A 28 6.52 15.64 -3.01
CA PRO A 28 7.05 16.39 -4.15
C PRO A 28 7.20 15.50 -5.39
N GLU A 29 6.67 15.95 -6.53
CA GLU A 29 6.72 15.19 -7.80
C GLU A 29 8.16 14.84 -8.21
N ALA A 30 9.08 15.80 -8.02
CA ALA A 30 10.50 15.60 -8.27
C ALA A 30 11.11 14.43 -7.45
N LEU A 31 10.63 14.19 -6.22
CA LEU A 31 11.06 13.04 -5.43
C LEU A 31 10.56 11.73 -6.04
N VAL A 32 9.30 11.69 -6.49
CA VAL A 32 8.71 10.52 -7.14
C VAL A 32 9.47 10.17 -8.42
N HIS A 33 9.75 11.15 -9.28
CA HIS A 33 10.55 10.94 -10.49
C HIS A 33 11.94 10.39 -10.18
N ARG A 34 12.62 10.91 -9.16
CA ARG A 34 13.93 10.39 -8.73
C ARG A 34 13.86 8.93 -8.30
N VAL A 35 12.79 8.50 -7.62
CA VAL A 35 12.56 7.09 -7.29
C VAL A 35 12.38 6.29 -8.58
N ILE A 36 11.45 6.67 -9.46
CA ILE A 36 11.15 5.90 -10.69
C ILE A 36 12.40 5.75 -11.57
N VAL A 37 13.19 6.81 -11.75
CA VAL A 37 14.43 6.76 -12.55
C VAL A 37 15.43 5.78 -11.96
N ARG A 38 15.63 5.81 -10.63
CA ARG A 38 16.57 4.92 -9.94
C ARG A 38 16.11 3.46 -9.99
N GLU A 39 14.82 3.23 -9.77
CA GLU A 39 14.27 1.89 -9.56
C GLU A 39 13.97 1.18 -10.88
N SER A 40 13.44 1.88 -11.89
CA SER A 40 13.00 1.24 -13.14
C SER A 40 13.37 1.96 -14.43
N LYS A 41 13.84 3.21 -14.38
CA LYS A 41 13.98 4.06 -15.57
C LYS A 41 12.68 4.14 -16.40
N TYR A 42 11.53 4.16 -15.72
CA TYR A 42 10.18 4.15 -16.32
C TYR A 42 9.79 2.88 -17.09
N HIS A 43 10.36 1.72 -16.74
CA HIS A 43 9.91 0.43 -17.30
C HIS A 43 8.83 -0.20 -16.41
N PRO A 44 7.53 -0.17 -16.78
CA PRO A 44 6.43 -0.62 -15.91
C PRO A 44 6.36 -2.14 -15.75
N ASN A 45 6.95 -2.89 -16.67
CA ASN A 45 6.94 -4.35 -16.64
C ASN A 45 8.14 -4.96 -15.91
N LEU A 46 9.03 -4.11 -15.37
CA LEU A 46 10.27 -4.52 -14.72
C LEU A 46 9.96 -5.30 -13.44
N VAL A 47 10.55 -6.48 -13.31
CA VAL A 47 10.57 -7.26 -12.07
C VAL A 47 12.01 -7.34 -11.62
N GLY A 48 12.30 -6.73 -10.47
CA GLY A 48 13.64 -6.69 -9.90
C GLY A 48 13.98 -7.94 -9.08
N ARG A 49 15.24 -8.01 -8.65
CA ARG A 49 15.70 -9.08 -7.75
C ARG A 49 14.96 -8.99 -6.42
N GLY A 50 14.48 -10.14 -5.93
CA GLY A 50 13.71 -10.20 -4.68
C GLY A 50 12.23 -9.82 -4.82
N GLY A 51 11.70 -9.83 -6.06
CA GLY A 51 10.25 -9.73 -6.31
C GLY A 51 9.67 -8.33 -6.22
N THR A 52 10.48 -7.29 -6.45
CA THR A 52 10.02 -5.91 -6.63
C THR A 52 9.42 -5.73 -8.02
N ILE A 53 8.36 -4.92 -8.14
CA ILE A 53 7.54 -4.88 -9.36
C ILE A 53 7.30 -3.44 -9.81
N GLY A 54 7.40 -3.23 -11.12
CA GLY A 54 6.92 -2.07 -11.85
C GLY A 54 7.72 -0.79 -11.68
N LEU A 55 7.07 0.33 -11.97
CA LEU A 55 7.71 1.65 -12.08
C LEU A 55 8.50 2.06 -10.83
N MET A 56 7.94 1.77 -9.65
CA MET A 56 8.53 2.13 -8.37
C MET A 56 9.18 0.95 -7.63
N GLN A 57 9.24 -0.22 -8.26
CA GLN A 57 9.82 -1.44 -7.68
C GLN A 57 9.28 -1.76 -6.27
N ILE A 58 7.95 -1.63 -6.08
CA ILE A 58 7.30 -1.99 -4.81
C ILE A 58 7.20 -3.51 -4.66
N LYS A 59 7.33 -4.02 -3.43
CA LYS A 59 7.10 -5.44 -3.12
C LYS A 59 5.63 -5.71 -2.83
N LEU A 60 5.12 -6.88 -3.23
CA LEU A 60 3.73 -7.28 -2.96
C LEU A 60 3.37 -7.23 -1.46
N PRO A 61 4.18 -7.76 -0.51
CA PRO A 61 3.88 -7.64 0.91
C PRO A 61 3.78 -6.18 1.40
N THR A 62 4.59 -5.28 0.85
CA THR A 62 4.55 -3.85 1.18
C THR A 62 3.25 -3.21 0.69
N ALA A 63 2.85 -3.47 -0.56
CA ALA A 63 1.57 -2.98 -1.09
C ALA A 63 0.39 -3.52 -0.27
N ARG A 64 0.41 -4.82 0.07
CA ARG A 64 -0.62 -5.46 0.92
C ARG A 64 -0.69 -4.83 2.32
N GLY A 65 0.46 -4.53 2.92
CA GLY A 65 0.53 -3.82 4.20
C GLY A 65 -0.08 -2.42 4.18
N LEU A 66 -0.27 -1.83 3.00
CA LEU A 66 -0.94 -0.54 2.81
C LEU A 66 -2.43 -0.70 2.44
N GLY A 67 -2.90 -1.92 2.17
CA GLY A 67 -4.31 -2.21 1.83
C GLY A 67 -4.54 -2.72 0.41
N TYR A 68 -3.49 -3.00 -0.37
CA TYR A 68 -3.67 -3.63 -1.69
C TYR A 68 -4.16 -5.07 -1.55
N THR A 69 -5.23 -5.44 -2.26
CA THR A 69 -5.83 -6.78 -2.20
C THR A 69 -5.54 -7.64 -3.44
N GLY A 70 -4.95 -7.06 -4.48
CA GLY A 70 -4.63 -7.78 -5.71
C GLY A 70 -3.40 -8.69 -5.60
N ASP A 71 -3.02 -9.24 -6.74
CA ASP A 71 -1.87 -10.13 -6.89
C ASP A 71 -0.61 -9.39 -7.37
N ALA A 72 0.48 -10.13 -7.58
CA ALA A 72 1.72 -9.55 -8.08
C ALA A 72 1.58 -8.97 -9.51
N ALA A 73 0.72 -9.56 -10.34
CA ALA A 73 0.56 -9.15 -11.73
C ALA A 73 -0.08 -7.76 -11.83
N GLY A 74 -1.06 -7.46 -10.98
CA GLY A 74 -1.68 -6.14 -10.93
C GLY A 74 -0.70 -5.00 -10.57
N LEU A 75 0.43 -5.29 -9.90
CA LEU A 75 1.46 -4.28 -9.65
C LEU A 75 2.30 -3.92 -10.89
N ARG A 76 2.10 -4.58 -12.03
CA ARG A 76 2.71 -4.20 -13.31
C ARG A 76 1.91 -3.11 -14.04
N ASP A 77 0.65 -2.94 -13.66
CA ASP A 77 -0.16 -1.81 -14.11
C ASP A 77 0.45 -0.49 -13.57
N PRO A 78 0.79 0.47 -14.44
CA PRO A 78 1.42 1.73 -14.03
C PRO A 78 0.64 2.51 -12.98
N ASP A 79 -0.68 2.65 -13.14
CA ASP A 79 -1.51 3.45 -12.25
C ASP A 79 -1.59 2.81 -10.86
N THR A 80 -1.86 1.51 -10.81
CA THR A 80 -1.83 0.71 -9.57
C THR A 80 -0.46 0.78 -8.89
N ASN A 81 0.62 0.64 -9.65
CA ASN A 81 1.98 0.69 -9.11
C ASN A 81 2.29 2.06 -8.49
N LEU A 82 1.94 3.15 -9.18
CA LEU A 82 2.12 4.52 -8.69
C LEU A 82 1.27 4.78 -7.46
N ALA A 83 0.00 4.35 -7.46
CA ALA A 83 -0.89 4.53 -6.32
C ALA A 83 -0.30 3.93 -5.02
N TRP A 84 0.23 2.71 -5.07
CA TRP A 84 0.78 2.05 -3.87
C TRP A 84 2.23 2.43 -3.58
N GLY A 85 3.05 2.60 -4.62
CA GLY A 85 4.44 3.05 -4.49
C GLY A 85 4.53 4.45 -3.89
N ILE A 86 3.70 5.38 -4.35
CA ILE A 86 3.70 6.76 -3.83
C ILE A 86 3.11 6.81 -2.42
N LYS A 87 2.08 6.01 -2.10
CA LYS A 87 1.60 5.87 -0.71
C LYS A 87 2.70 5.40 0.24
N TYR A 88 3.52 4.43 -0.19
CA TYR A 88 4.66 3.97 0.59
C TYR A 88 5.74 5.06 0.74
N LEU A 89 6.07 5.74 -0.36
CA LEU A 89 7.00 6.87 -0.37
C LEU A 89 6.55 8.02 0.52
N ALA A 90 5.25 8.31 0.58
CA ALA A 90 4.71 9.32 1.48
C ALA A 90 4.99 8.99 2.95
N GLY A 91 4.88 7.71 3.32
CA GLY A 91 5.29 7.25 4.64
C GLY A 91 6.78 7.47 4.92
N ALA A 92 7.64 7.12 3.96
CA ALA A 92 9.09 7.36 4.06
C ALA A 92 9.43 8.86 4.14
N TYR A 93 8.75 9.70 3.36
CA TYR A 93 8.94 11.15 3.29
C TYR A 93 8.54 11.83 4.60
N ARG A 94 7.40 11.45 5.18
CA ARG A 94 6.98 11.90 6.51
C ARG A 94 7.98 11.47 7.59
N ALA A 95 8.38 10.19 7.58
CA ALA A 95 9.38 9.68 8.51
C ALA A 95 10.75 10.36 8.34
N ALA A 96 11.05 10.89 7.16
CA ALA A 96 12.26 11.64 6.90
C ALA A 96 12.20 13.11 7.38
N GLY A 97 11.03 13.60 7.79
CA GLY A 97 10.81 15.00 8.14
C GLY A 97 10.85 15.91 6.89
N GLY A 98 10.41 15.40 5.73
CA GLY A 98 10.46 16.15 4.46
C GLY A 98 11.82 16.14 3.76
N ASP A 99 12.83 15.46 4.31
CA ASP A 99 14.14 15.37 3.66
C ASP A 99 14.14 14.35 2.51
N HIS A 100 14.43 14.81 1.29
CA HIS A 100 14.39 13.97 0.08
C HIS A 100 15.43 12.84 0.10
N GLY A 101 16.66 13.11 0.57
CA GLY A 101 17.75 12.13 0.57
C GLY A 101 17.49 11.00 1.57
N ARG A 102 17.02 11.36 2.76
CA ARG A 102 16.61 10.44 3.81
C ARG A 102 15.35 9.67 3.40
N ALA A 103 14.38 10.31 2.76
CA ALA A 103 13.21 9.64 2.21
C ALA A 103 13.59 8.56 1.19
N MET A 104 14.53 8.83 0.28
CA MET A 104 15.05 7.85 -0.67
C MET A 104 15.69 6.64 0.03
N ARG A 105 16.50 6.89 1.07
CA ARG A 105 17.12 5.82 1.87
C ARG A 105 16.05 4.97 2.56
N TYR A 106 15.10 5.63 3.22
CA TYR A 106 13.96 5.03 3.91
C TYR A 106 13.02 4.25 3.00
N TYR A 107 12.79 4.71 1.77
CA TYR A 107 12.03 3.97 0.77
C TYR A 107 12.73 2.65 0.43
N ALA A 108 14.05 2.67 0.24
CA ALA A 108 14.82 1.49 -0.13
C ALA A 108 15.06 0.51 1.03
N SER A 109 15.35 1.01 2.24
CA SER A 109 15.68 0.18 3.41
C SER A 109 14.47 -0.16 4.28
N GLY A 110 13.33 0.50 4.05
CA GLY A 110 12.21 0.53 4.98
C GLY A 110 12.38 1.61 6.06
N TYR A 111 11.24 2.16 6.50
CA TYR A 111 11.16 3.29 7.44
C TYR A 111 10.47 2.96 8.77
N TYR A 112 10.15 1.69 9.03
CA TYR A 112 9.39 1.28 10.21
C TYR A 112 9.97 1.84 11.52
N TYR A 113 11.29 1.66 11.74
CA TYR A 113 11.94 2.13 12.96
C TYR A 113 12.03 3.66 13.05
N ALA A 114 12.18 4.35 11.91
CA ALA A 114 12.16 5.80 11.87
C ALA A 114 10.79 6.35 12.26
N ALA A 115 9.73 5.79 11.67
CA ALA A 115 8.35 6.15 12.01
C ALA A 115 7.97 5.79 13.45
N LYS A 116 8.44 4.65 13.97
CA LYS A 116 8.17 4.24 15.36
C LYS A 116 8.75 5.23 16.37
N ARG A 117 9.98 5.71 16.16
CA ARG A 117 10.66 6.68 17.05
C ARG A 117 9.95 8.03 17.12
N GLN A 118 9.15 8.37 16.11
CA GLN A 118 8.42 9.63 16.04
C GLN A 118 7.01 9.53 16.60
N ARG A 119 6.52 8.32 16.90
CA ARG A 119 5.26 8.18 17.62
C ARG A 119 5.54 8.59 19.07
N PRO A 120 4.92 9.66 19.59
CA PRO A 120 4.90 9.85 21.03
C PRO A 120 4.29 8.58 21.63
N GLU A 121 4.93 8.00 22.65
CA GLU A 121 4.34 6.95 23.47
C GLU A 121 2.98 7.47 23.91
N ARG A 122 1.87 6.97 23.33
CA ARG A 122 0.55 7.20 23.92
C ARG A 122 0.56 6.37 25.19
N PRO A 123 0.53 6.97 26.39
CA PRO A 123 0.27 6.19 27.58
C PRO A 123 -1.07 5.49 27.35
N LEU A 124 -1.17 4.20 27.66
CA LEU A 124 -2.46 3.51 27.72
C LEU A 124 -3.35 4.33 28.65
N GLN A 125 -4.30 5.09 28.10
CA GLN A 125 -5.32 5.75 28.91
C GLN A 125 -6.25 4.65 29.41
N ILE A 126 -5.97 4.12 30.60
CA ILE A 126 -6.93 3.33 31.37
C ILE A 126 -7.93 4.35 31.91
N ALA A 127 -8.95 4.68 31.14
CA ALA A 127 -10.06 5.48 31.64
C ALA A 127 -10.76 4.67 32.74
N PRO A 128 -10.97 5.21 33.95
CA PRO A 128 -11.81 4.56 34.93
C PRO A 128 -13.22 4.49 34.36
N VAL A 129 -13.81 3.30 34.34
CA VAL A 129 -15.26 3.11 34.14
C VAL A 129 -15.94 3.72 35.36
N LEU A 130 -16.16 5.04 35.33
CA LEU A 130 -16.99 5.73 36.30
C LEU A 130 -18.44 5.42 35.95
N ALA A 131 -18.99 4.56 36.80
CA ALA A 131 -20.40 4.23 36.99
C ALA A 131 -21.38 5.26 36.41
N SER A 132 -22.00 4.92 35.28
CA SER A 132 -23.29 5.50 34.90
C SER A 132 -24.35 4.49 35.31
N GLY A 133 -25.06 4.82 36.39
CA GLY A 133 -26.26 4.11 36.82
C GLY A 133 -27.35 4.23 35.77
N ALA A 134 -27.41 3.26 34.85
CA ALA A 134 -28.55 2.99 34.00
C ALA A 134 -28.70 1.47 33.90
N THR A 135 -29.78 0.94 34.46
CA THR A 135 -30.14 -0.46 34.29
C THR A 135 -30.44 -0.71 32.81
N PRO A 136 -29.81 -1.70 32.15
CA PRO A 136 -30.25 -2.10 30.84
C PRO A 136 -31.61 -2.79 30.98
N LYS A 137 -32.66 -2.22 30.36
CA LYS A 137 -33.86 -2.99 30.03
C LYS A 137 -33.45 -4.05 29.01
N ILE A 138 -33.28 -5.28 29.48
CA ILE A 138 -33.15 -6.46 28.63
C ILE A 138 -34.51 -6.66 27.96
N VAL A 139 -34.64 -6.20 26.72
CA VAL A 139 -35.74 -6.62 25.85
C VAL A 139 -35.20 -7.81 25.06
N ALA A 140 -35.45 -9.01 25.58
CA ALA A 140 -35.14 -10.25 24.87
C ALA A 140 -36.07 -10.37 23.65
N ALA A 141 -35.51 -10.20 22.45
CA ALA A 141 -36.15 -10.68 21.23
C ALA A 141 -35.68 -12.14 21.01
N PRO A 142 -36.59 -13.10 20.78
CA PRO A 142 -36.21 -14.49 20.58
C PRO A 142 -35.53 -14.63 19.21
N VAL A 143 -34.35 -15.25 19.21
CA VAL A 143 -33.69 -15.74 17.98
C VAL A 143 -34.28 -17.11 17.64
N ASP A 144 -35.06 -17.16 16.57
CA ASP A 144 -35.54 -18.39 15.97
C ASP A 144 -34.36 -19.25 15.49
N ALA A 145 -34.28 -20.48 16.01
CA ALA A 145 -33.32 -21.48 15.63
C ALA A 145 -33.89 -22.36 14.51
N ALA A 146 -33.51 -22.10 13.26
CA ALA A 146 -33.61 -23.02 12.14
C ALA A 146 -32.22 -23.07 11.47
N ARG A 147 -31.38 -24.11 11.62
CA ARG A 147 -31.47 -25.53 11.19
C ARG A 147 -31.12 -25.72 9.69
N MET A 148 -29.96 -26.40 9.47
CA MET A 148 -29.48 -27.16 8.29
C MET A 148 -28.47 -26.46 7.33
N PRO A 149 -27.66 -27.22 6.56
CA PRO A 149 -26.71 -28.25 6.99
C PRO A 149 -25.30 -28.04 6.39
N ALA A 150 -24.33 -28.82 6.88
CA ALA A 150 -23.00 -28.93 6.32
C ALA A 150 -22.98 -29.92 5.15
N ASP A 151 -22.61 -29.45 3.96
CA ASP A 151 -22.28 -30.32 2.84
C ASP A 151 -20.78 -30.57 2.80
N ALA A 152 -20.43 -31.82 3.13
CA ALA A 152 -19.21 -32.46 2.73
C ALA A 152 -19.24 -32.67 1.21
N ASN A 153 -18.14 -32.39 0.51
CA ASN A 153 -17.93 -32.95 -0.81
C ASN A 153 -16.52 -33.50 -0.94
N ALA A 154 -16.43 -34.81 -0.80
CA ALA A 154 -15.33 -35.63 -1.29
C ALA A 154 -15.73 -36.12 -2.69
N LEU A 155 -14.92 -35.84 -3.71
CA LEU A 155 -14.92 -36.60 -4.95
C LEU A 155 -13.48 -36.93 -5.35
N GLN A 156 -13.23 -38.24 -5.33
CA GLN A 156 -12.08 -38.97 -5.86
C GLN A 156 -12.35 -39.38 -7.33
N THR A 157 -11.29 -39.92 -7.97
CA THR A 157 -11.20 -40.66 -9.26
C THR A 157 -10.89 -39.81 -10.49
N ALA A 158 -10.01 -40.18 -11.43
CA ALA A 158 -9.28 -41.41 -11.76
C ALA A 158 -7.88 -41.03 -12.35
N LYS A 159 -6.80 -41.75 -12.07
CA LYS A 159 -6.22 -42.85 -12.87
C LYS A 159 -5.95 -42.52 -14.34
#